data_AF-A0A9X5Z0K8-F1
#
_entry.id   AF-A0A9X5Z0K8-F1
#
_cell.length_a   1.000
_cell.length_b   1.000
_cell.length_c   1.000
_cell.angle_alpha   90.00
_cell.angle_beta   90.00
_cell.angle_gamma   90.00
#
_symmetry.space_group_name_H-M   'P 1'
#
loop_
_entity.id
_entity.type
_entity.pdbx_description
1 polymer ?
#
loop_
_entity_poly.entity_id
_entity_poly.type
_entity_poly.pdbx_seq_one_letter_code
_entity_poly.pdbx_strand_id
1 'polypeptide(L)'
;MAVALVVVAVIGVGALAVAPIILTAVRGQSKDWNELSDIATTYGAAAALLSVLALAGVAVSLVFQARETKASRDQALRSLHVDLLRMAMDDEVYRRCWGDFFDSADPEEQRAQLYVNMIFSHWELMFELNALTEVALREAARIVLAGSDGRRFWEGSRDIRAKSASTRRKRRFHEIVDGEYLRLPPPTSAPTPGPSPPPGSNPPSGAG
;
A
#
# COMPACT_ATOMS: atom_id res chain seq x y z
N MET A 1 -21.96 3.11 -8.08
CA MET A 1 -21.85 1.81 -8.79
C MET A 1 -23.00 0.87 -8.45
N ALA A 2 -23.22 0.49 -7.18
CA ALA A 2 -24.38 -0.31 -6.78
C ALA A 2 -25.73 0.33 -7.20
N VAL A 3 -25.86 1.65 -7.03
CA VAL A 3 -27.05 2.41 -7.45
C VAL A 3 -27.31 2.31 -8.96
N ALA A 4 -26.26 2.32 -9.80
CA ALA A 4 -26.41 2.26 -11.25
C ALA A 4 -26.88 0.88 -11.72
N LEU A 5 -26.34 -0.20 -11.12
CA LEU A 5 -26.79 -1.57 -11.40
C LEU A 5 -28.23 -1.80 -10.92
N VAL A 6 -28.61 -1.25 -9.76
CA VAL A 6 -29.98 -1.30 -9.26
C VAL A 6 -30.94 -0.55 -10.19
N VAL A 7 -30.55 0.63 -10.68
CA VAL A 7 -31.36 1.40 -11.63
C VAL A 7 -31.56 0.64 -12.94
N VAL A 8 -30.52 0.01 -13.50
CA VAL A 8 -30.64 -0.82 -14.71
C VAL A 8 -31.54 -2.04 -14.47
N ALA A 9 -31.41 -2.71 -13.32
CA ALA A 9 -32.25 -3.84 -12.97
C ALA A 9 -33.72 -3.43 -12.80
N VAL A 10 -33.99 -2.31 -12.14
CA VAL A 10 -35.35 -1.77 -11.95
C VAL A 10 -35.99 -1.38 -13.29
N ILE A 11 -35.24 -0.76 -14.19
CA ILE A 11 -35.73 -0.42 -15.54
C ILE A 11 -36.04 -1.70 -16.34
N GLY A 12 -35.18 -2.72 -16.25
CA GLY A 12 -35.41 -4.01 -16.91
C GLY A 12 -36.67 -4.72 -16.41
N VAL A 13 -36.88 -4.78 -15.10
CA VAL A 13 -38.08 -5.39 -14.49
C VAL A 13 -39.34 -4.60 -14.83
N GLY A 14 -39.27 -3.26 -14.84
CA GLY A 14 -40.38 -2.40 -15.25
C GLY A 14 -40.80 -2.64 -16.70
N ALA A 15 -39.85 -2.84 -17.62
CA ALA A 15 -40.14 -3.14 -19.02
C ALA A 15 -40.84 -4.50 -19.22
N LEU A 16 -40.43 -5.53 -18.46
CA LEU A 16 -41.07 -6.85 -18.46
C LEU A 16 -42.53 -6.81 -17.96
N ALA A 17 -42.84 -5.92 -17.01
CA ALA A 17 -44.19 -5.76 -16.48
C ALA A 17 -45.16 -5.07 -17.47
N VAL A 18 -44.64 -4.24 -18.38
CA VAL A 18 -45.46 -3.48 -19.35
C VAL A 18 -45.79 -4.29 -20.61
N ALA A 19 -44.95 -5.27 -20.96
CA ALA A 19 -45.11 -6.15 -22.12
C ALA A 19 -46.51 -6.83 -22.26
N PRO A 20 -47.12 -7.41 -21.21
CA PRO A 20 -48.43 -8.05 -21.33
C PRO A 20 -49.57 -7.07 -21.62
N ILE A 21 -49.49 -5.82 -21.13
CA ILE A 21 -50.52 -4.79 -21.32
C ILE A 21 -50.55 -4.34 -22.79
N ILE A 22 -49.38 -4.14 -23.38
CA ILE A 22 -49.24 -3.77 -24.80
C ILE A 22 -49.75 -4.91 -25.70
N LEU A 23 -49.41 -6.17 -25.38
CA LEU A 23 -49.89 -7.34 -26.12
C LEU A 23 -51.42 -7.49 -26.09
N THR A 24 -52.08 -7.10 -24.99
CA THR A 24 -53.54 -7.11 -24.90
C THR A 24 -54.20 -5.97 -25.69
N ALA A 25 -53.56 -4.80 -25.79
CA ALA A 25 -54.08 -3.67 -26.56
C ALA A 25 -53.99 -3.89 -28.09
N VAL A 26 -52.93 -4.55 -28.55
CA VAL A 26 -52.69 -4.81 -29.99
C VAL A 26 -53.57 -5.93 -30.56
N ARG A 27 -54.04 -6.86 -29.72
CA ARG A 27 -54.89 -8.00 -30.14
C ARG A 27 -56.22 -7.60 -30.79
N GLY A 28 -56.68 -6.36 -30.63
CA GLY A 28 -57.94 -5.87 -31.22
C GLY A 28 -57.85 -5.32 -32.64
N GLN A 29 -56.65 -5.18 -33.23
CA GLN A 29 -56.44 -4.28 -34.38
C GLN A 29 -55.60 -4.88 -35.53
N SER A 30 -55.65 -6.19 -35.77
CA SER A 30 -54.83 -6.82 -36.81
C SER A 30 -55.47 -6.78 -38.22
N LYS A 31 -55.02 -5.84 -39.05
CA LYS A 31 -54.96 -6.04 -40.52
C LYS A 31 -53.60 -5.71 -41.14
N ASP A 32 -52.78 -4.88 -40.51
CA ASP A 32 -51.49 -4.48 -41.08
C ASP A 32 -50.29 -5.02 -40.28
N TRP A 33 -49.93 -6.27 -40.57
CA TRP A 33 -48.71 -6.91 -40.06
C TRP A 33 -47.42 -6.19 -40.50
N ASN A 34 -47.50 -5.39 -41.57
CA ASN A 34 -46.39 -4.58 -42.06
C ASN A 34 -46.09 -3.38 -41.14
N GLU A 35 -47.12 -2.68 -40.65
CA GLU A 35 -46.95 -1.57 -39.68
C GLU A 35 -46.33 -2.06 -38.37
N LEU A 36 -46.77 -3.22 -37.88
CA LEU A 36 -46.20 -3.83 -36.66
C LEU A 36 -44.72 -4.24 -36.84
N SER A 37 -44.31 -4.63 -38.05
CA SER A 37 -42.92 -4.96 -38.37
C SER A 37 -42.01 -3.73 -38.39
N ASP A 38 -42.48 -2.62 -38.97
CA ASP A 38 -41.72 -1.36 -39.01
C ASP A 38 -41.53 -0.77 -37.61
N ILE A 39 -42.59 -0.82 -36.78
CA ILE A 39 -42.55 -0.47 -35.37
C ILE A 39 -41.53 -1.36 -34.64
N ALA A 40 -41.62 -2.68 -34.78
CA ALA A 40 -40.71 -3.62 -34.11
C ALA A 40 -39.23 -3.43 -34.53
N THR A 41 -38.95 -3.13 -35.80
CA THR A 41 -37.59 -2.92 -36.30
C THR A 41 -36.94 -1.68 -35.69
N THR A 42 -37.72 -0.62 -35.53
CA THR A 42 -37.27 0.65 -34.94
C THR A 42 -36.98 0.50 -33.44
N TYR A 43 -37.87 -0.19 -32.70
CA TYR A 43 -37.65 -0.49 -31.29
C TYR A 43 -36.52 -1.51 -31.07
N GLY A 44 -36.36 -2.49 -31.96
CA GLY A 44 -35.27 -3.47 -31.91
C GLY A 44 -33.90 -2.83 -32.11
N ALA A 45 -33.78 -1.91 -33.07
CA ALA A 45 -32.55 -1.15 -33.28
C ALA A 45 -32.21 -0.26 -32.06
N ALA A 46 -33.21 0.43 -31.50
CA ALA A 46 -33.03 1.24 -30.29
C ALA A 46 -32.64 0.38 -29.07
N ALA A 47 -33.27 -0.77 -28.88
CA ALA A 47 -32.97 -1.71 -27.79
C ALA A 47 -31.57 -2.32 -27.93
N ALA A 48 -31.12 -2.63 -29.15
CA ALA A 48 -29.78 -3.10 -29.41
C ALA A 48 -28.72 -2.05 -29.04
N LEU A 49 -28.93 -0.79 -29.43
CA LEU A 49 -28.05 0.32 -29.06
C LEU A 49 -28.00 0.52 -27.54
N LEU A 50 -29.15 0.47 -26.86
CA LEU A 50 -29.22 0.55 -25.40
C LEU A 50 -28.50 -0.63 -24.72
N SER A 51 -28.64 -1.84 -25.25
CA SER A 51 -27.97 -3.03 -24.72
C SER A 51 -26.44 -2.95 -24.87
N VAL A 52 -25.96 -2.45 -26.00
CA VAL A 52 -24.52 -2.21 -26.22
C VAL A 52 -23.99 -1.16 -25.25
N LEU A 53 -24.72 -0.06 -25.02
CA LEU A 53 -24.34 0.95 -24.04
C LEU A 53 -24.34 0.40 -22.60
N ALA A 54 -25.33 -0.41 -22.23
CA ALA A 54 -25.39 -1.06 -20.93
C ALA A 54 -24.20 -2.01 -20.72
N LEU A 55 -23.89 -2.84 -21.74
CA LEU A 55 -22.75 -3.76 -21.69
C LEU A 55 -21.42 -3.01 -21.59
N ALA A 56 -21.27 -1.91 -22.33
CA ALA A 56 -20.09 -1.05 -22.22
C ALA A 56 -19.94 -0.49 -20.81
N GLY A 57 -21.05 -0.04 -20.20
CA GLY A 57 -21.08 0.41 -18.79
C GLY A 57 -20.64 -0.69 -17.82
N VAL A 58 -21.14 -1.92 -17.98
CA VAL A 58 -20.75 -3.08 -17.17
C VAL A 58 -19.27 -3.42 -17.35
N ALA A 59 -18.77 -3.41 -18.59
CA ALA A 59 -17.37 -3.69 -18.88
C ALA A 59 -16.43 -2.66 -18.24
N VAL A 60 -16.72 -1.36 -18.38
CA VAL A 60 -15.97 -0.28 -17.71
C VAL A 60 -16.01 -0.47 -16.19
N SER A 61 -17.18 -0.77 -15.64
CA SER A 61 -17.37 -1.05 -14.22
C SER A 61 -16.47 -2.20 -13.73
N LEU A 62 -16.42 -3.32 -14.46
CA LEU A 62 -15.56 -4.47 -14.12
C LEU A 62 -14.08 -4.11 -14.15
N VAL A 63 -13.64 -3.30 -15.12
CA VAL A 63 -12.26 -2.82 -15.18
C VAL A 63 -11.91 -1.97 -13.96
N PHE A 64 -12.80 -1.06 -13.54
CA PHE A 64 -12.60 -0.30 -12.31
C PHE A 64 -12.58 -1.20 -11.06
N GLN A 65 -13.52 -2.14 -10.95
CA GLN A 65 -13.57 -3.10 -9.83
C GLN A 65 -12.31 -3.97 -9.75
N ALA A 66 -11.78 -4.43 -10.89
CA ALA A 66 -10.56 -5.23 -10.93
C ALA A 66 -9.34 -4.43 -10.44
N ARG A 67 -9.25 -3.15 -10.83
CA ARG A 67 -8.18 -2.25 -10.36
C ARG A 67 -8.29 -1.99 -8.86
N GLU A 68 -9.49 -1.74 -8.36
CA GLU A 68 -9.74 -1.48 -6.94
C GLU A 68 -9.47 -2.72 -6.09
N THR A 69 -9.89 -3.90 -6.55
CA THR A 69 -9.62 -5.18 -5.89
C THR A 69 -8.12 -5.44 -5.77
N LYS A 70 -7.35 -5.15 -6.82
CA LYS A 70 -5.89 -5.27 -6.77
C LYS A 70 -5.27 -4.32 -5.73
N ALA A 71 -5.67 -3.05 -5.75
CA ALA A 71 -5.17 -2.06 -4.78
C ALA A 71 -5.52 -2.44 -3.33
N SER A 72 -6.74 -2.94 -3.09
CA SER A 72 -7.19 -3.41 -1.79
C SER A 72 -6.38 -4.61 -1.29
N ARG A 73 -6.09 -5.59 -2.16
CA ARG A 73 -5.23 -6.74 -1.83
C ARG A 73 -3.82 -6.31 -1.45
N ASP A 74 -3.22 -5.40 -2.22
CA ASP A 74 -1.87 -4.89 -1.93
C ASP A 74 -1.85 -4.15 -0.58
N GLN A 75 -2.90 -3.40 -0.26
CA GLN A 75 -3.03 -2.71 1.02
C GLN A 75 -3.20 -3.69 2.20
N ALA A 76 -3.98 -4.76 2.03
CA ALA A 76 -4.18 -5.78 3.07
C ALA A 76 -2.89 -6.57 3.39
N LEU A 77 -2.09 -6.89 2.36
CA LEU A 77 -0.78 -7.53 2.58
C LEU A 77 0.18 -6.61 3.35
N ARG A 78 0.11 -5.30 3.08
CA ARG A 78 0.92 -4.29 3.79
C ARG A 78 0.51 -4.10 5.24
N SER A 79 -0.79 -4.04 5.52
CA SER A 79 -1.28 -3.94 6.90
C SER A 79 -0.87 -5.18 7.70
N LEU A 80 -1.01 -6.38 7.13
CA LEU A 80 -0.54 -7.61 7.76
C LEU A 80 0.95 -7.57 8.08
N HIS A 81 1.78 -7.06 7.16
CA HIS A 81 3.22 -6.92 7.40
C HIS A 81 3.53 -5.96 8.56
N VAL A 82 2.83 -4.82 8.65
CA VAL A 82 2.95 -3.88 9.76
C VAL A 82 2.51 -4.52 11.07
N ASP A 83 1.41 -5.26 11.08
CA ASP A 83 0.91 -5.94 12.27
C ASP A 83 1.90 -7.00 12.77
N LEU A 84 2.51 -7.78 11.86
CA LEU A 84 3.56 -8.75 12.19
C LEU A 84 4.79 -8.07 12.82
N LEU A 85 5.24 -6.94 12.25
CA LEU A 85 6.36 -6.18 12.80
C LEU A 85 6.02 -5.57 14.16
N ARG A 86 4.79 -5.11 14.36
CA ARG A 86 4.31 -4.59 15.64
C ARG A 86 4.28 -5.67 16.72
N MET A 87 3.74 -6.85 16.39
CA MET A 87 3.76 -8.00 17.30
C MET A 87 5.19 -8.38 17.69
N ALA A 88 6.14 -8.34 16.74
CA ALA A 88 7.55 -8.55 17.05
C ALA A 88 8.13 -7.43 17.94
N MET A 89 7.76 -6.16 17.76
CA MET A 89 8.24 -5.11 18.67
C MET A 89 7.73 -5.30 20.10
N ASP A 90 6.51 -5.80 20.27
CA ASP A 90 5.87 -5.95 21.58
C ASP A 90 6.37 -7.19 22.34
N ASP A 91 6.54 -8.35 21.68
CA ASP A 91 6.90 -9.63 22.30
C ASP A 91 8.29 -10.14 21.90
N GLU A 92 9.09 -10.54 22.88
CA GLU A 92 10.43 -11.12 22.67
C GLU A 92 10.38 -12.47 21.94
N VAL A 93 9.36 -13.30 22.19
CA VAL A 93 9.18 -14.60 21.53
C VAL A 93 9.04 -14.39 20.02
N TYR A 94 8.26 -13.40 19.61
CA TYR A 94 8.06 -13.08 18.20
C TYR A 94 9.30 -12.43 17.57
N ARG A 95 10.11 -11.63 18.30
CA ARG A 95 11.41 -11.15 17.77
C ARG A 95 12.37 -12.29 17.46
N ARG A 96 12.50 -13.25 18.36
CA ARG A 96 13.44 -14.38 18.19
C ARG A 96 13.16 -15.19 16.92
N CYS A 97 11.90 -15.21 16.45
CA CYS A 97 11.53 -15.87 15.19
C CYS A 97 12.13 -15.22 13.93
N TRP A 98 12.62 -13.97 14.01
CA TRP A 98 13.27 -13.29 12.88
C TRP A 98 14.74 -13.72 12.67
N GLY A 99 15.30 -14.51 13.59
CA GLY A 99 16.66 -15.05 13.51
C GLY A 99 17.74 -13.96 13.51
N ASP A 100 18.88 -14.27 12.88
CA ASP A 100 20.07 -13.42 12.83
C ASP A 100 19.90 -12.12 12.01
N PHE A 101 18.68 -11.84 11.50
CA PHE A 101 18.40 -10.62 10.76
C PHE A 101 18.59 -9.36 11.63
N PHE A 102 18.35 -9.48 12.94
CA PHE A 102 18.63 -8.46 13.94
C PHE A 102 19.79 -8.92 14.82
N ASP A 103 21.02 -8.82 14.28
CA ASP A 103 22.26 -9.22 14.97
C ASP A 103 22.63 -8.19 16.07
N SER A 104 21.86 -8.22 17.15
CA SER A 104 22.18 -7.55 18.40
C SER A 104 21.76 -8.40 19.60
N ALA A 105 22.62 -8.44 20.61
CA ALA A 105 22.31 -9.05 21.90
C ALA A 105 21.35 -8.19 22.76
N ASP A 106 21.17 -6.90 22.42
CA ASP A 106 20.30 -5.99 23.16
C ASP A 106 18.87 -5.98 22.58
N PRO A 107 17.85 -6.35 23.37
CA PRO A 107 16.45 -6.29 22.94
C PRO A 107 15.98 -4.91 22.51
N GLU A 108 16.53 -3.83 23.05
CA GLU A 108 16.15 -2.46 22.66
C GLU A 108 16.72 -2.11 21.27
N GLU A 109 17.97 -2.48 20.98
CA GLU A 109 18.56 -2.32 19.65
C GLU A 109 17.79 -3.11 18.59
N GLN A 110 17.34 -4.34 18.90
CA GLN A 110 16.51 -5.13 17.98
C GLN A 110 15.19 -4.42 17.67
N ARG A 111 14.53 -3.83 18.69
CA ARG A 111 13.31 -3.04 18.50
C ARG A 111 13.56 -1.79 17.65
N ALA A 112 14.67 -1.09 17.89
CA ALA A 112 15.06 0.08 17.10
C ALA A 112 15.28 -0.31 15.63
N GLN A 113 15.96 -1.42 15.35
CA GLN A 113 16.16 -1.91 13.98
C GLN A 113 14.84 -2.32 13.29
N LEU A 114 13.92 -2.98 14.01
CA LEU A 114 12.57 -3.28 13.53
C LEU A 114 11.79 -2.01 13.15
N TYR A 115 11.88 -0.98 14.00
CA TYR A 115 11.20 0.29 13.77
C TYR A 115 11.80 1.03 12.57
N VAL A 116 13.13 1.09 12.46
CA VAL A 116 13.82 1.65 11.29
C VAL A 116 13.43 0.90 10.01
N ASN A 117 13.34 -0.43 10.06
CA ASN A 117 12.87 -1.25 8.95
C ASN A 117 11.44 -0.86 8.51
N MET A 118 10.53 -0.57 9.45
CA MET A 118 9.19 -0.08 9.13
C MET A 118 9.23 1.28 8.42
N ILE A 119 10.07 2.22 8.90
CA ILE A 119 10.23 3.55 8.28
C ILE A 119 10.67 3.42 6.83
N PHE A 120 11.73 2.66 6.55
CA PHE A 120 12.23 2.48 5.18
C PHE A 120 11.21 1.79 4.28
N SER A 121 10.52 0.76 4.79
CA SER A 121 9.50 0.05 4.03
C SER A 121 8.29 0.95 3.71
N HIS A 122 7.92 1.84 4.64
CA HIS A 122 6.89 2.85 4.43
C HIS A 122 7.29 3.90 3.38
N TRP A 123 8.54 4.38 3.42
CA TRP A 123 9.03 5.34 2.43
C TRP A 123 9.17 4.73 1.05
N GLU A 124 9.65 3.49 0.95
CA GLU A 124 9.75 2.75 -0.32
C GLU A 124 8.36 2.66 -0.98
N LEU A 125 7.35 2.33 -0.17
CA LEU A 125 5.95 2.32 -0.59
C LEU A 125 5.47 3.69 -1.08
N MET A 126 5.64 4.73 -0.28
CA MET A 126 5.20 6.09 -0.64
C MET A 126 5.91 6.59 -1.90
N PHE A 127 7.17 6.19 -2.08
CA PHE A 127 7.94 6.50 -3.27
C PHE A 127 7.40 5.76 -4.51
N GLU A 128 7.06 4.48 -4.41
CA GLU A 128 6.41 3.71 -5.48
C GLU A 128 5.06 4.31 -5.90
N LEU A 129 4.27 4.80 -4.95
CA LEU A 129 2.97 5.42 -5.21
C LEU A 129 3.06 6.87 -5.70
N ASN A 130 4.26 7.42 -5.91
CA ASN A 130 4.50 8.85 -6.22
C ASN A 130 3.99 9.82 -5.16
N ALA A 131 3.77 9.37 -3.93
CA ALA A 131 3.37 10.20 -2.80
C ALA A 131 4.57 10.82 -2.06
N LEU A 132 5.78 10.27 -2.25
CA LEU A 132 7.03 10.82 -1.73
C LEU A 132 7.94 11.25 -2.91
N THR A 133 8.37 12.52 -2.90
CA THR A 133 9.27 13.08 -3.92
C THR A 133 10.73 12.70 -3.64
N GLU A 134 11.60 12.76 -4.66
CA GLU A 134 13.04 12.48 -4.47
C GLU A 134 13.69 13.46 -3.47
N VAL A 135 13.27 14.73 -3.49
CA VAL A 135 13.81 15.77 -2.59
C VAL A 135 13.41 15.46 -1.15
N ALA A 136 12.14 15.15 -0.90
CA ALA A 136 11.66 14.79 0.43
C ALA A 136 12.32 13.48 0.93
N LEU A 137 12.50 12.50 0.05
CA LEU A 137 13.20 11.26 0.38
C LEU A 137 14.66 11.50 0.81
N ARG A 138 15.40 12.37 0.09
CA ARG A 138 16.79 12.70 0.46
C ARG A 138 16.88 13.32 1.84
N GLU A 139 16.02 14.29 2.14
CA GLU A 139 16.03 14.95 3.44
C GLU A 139 15.63 13.99 4.57
N ALA A 140 14.59 13.18 4.36
CA ALA A 140 14.17 12.18 5.34
C ALA A 140 15.27 11.13 5.58
N ALA A 141 15.90 10.63 4.51
CA ALA A 141 17.00 9.68 4.59
C ALA A 141 18.20 10.26 5.34
N ARG A 142 18.57 11.53 5.07
CA ARG A 142 19.68 12.21 5.77
C ARG A 142 19.46 12.26 7.27
N ILE A 143 18.23 12.57 7.72
CA ILE A 143 17.90 12.66 9.14
C ILE A 143 18.01 11.29 9.82
N VAL A 144 17.41 10.26 9.24
CA VAL A 144 17.38 8.92 9.87
C VAL A 144 18.74 8.24 9.80
N LEU A 145 19.47 8.35 8.68
CA LEU A 145 20.80 7.77 8.52
C LEU A 145 21.89 8.49 9.31
N ALA A 146 21.65 9.75 9.73
CA ALA A 146 22.53 10.43 10.68
C ALA A 146 22.51 9.78 12.07
N GLY A 147 21.41 9.10 12.44
CA GLY A 147 21.32 8.30 13.67
C GLY A 147 22.11 7.00 13.59
N SER A 148 22.59 6.50 14.73
CA SER A 148 23.36 5.26 14.85
C SER A 148 22.57 4.04 14.38
N ASP A 149 21.30 3.92 14.79
CA ASP A 149 20.46 2.77 14.48
C ASP A 149 20.05 2.74 13.01
N GLY A 150 19.74 3.91 12.45
CA GLY A 150 19.43 4.08 11.02
C GLY A 150 20.60 3.66 10.13
N ARG A 151 21.81 4.07 10.53
CA ARG A 151 23.05 3.72 9.83
C ARG A 151 23.34 2.22 9.89
N ARG A 152 23.32 1.63 11.09
CA ARG A 152 23.59 0.20 11.30
C ARG A 152 22.60 -0.68 10.55
N PHE A 153 21.31 -0.32 10.57
CA PHE A 153 20.29 -1.00 9.80
C PHE A 153 20.55 -0.93 8.29
N TRP A 154 20.86 0.26 7.76
CA TRP A 154 21.10 0.42 6.32
C TRP A 154 22.35 -0.36 5.89
N GLU A 155 23.41 -0.34 6.68
CA GLU A 155 24.64 -1.09 6.42
C GLU A 155 24.39 -2.60 6.31
N GLY A 156 23.64 -3.18 7.23
CA GLY A 156 23.31 -4.62 7.20
C GLY A 156 22.32 -5.01 6.09
N SER A 157 21.49 -4.08 5.61
CA SER A 157 20.38 -4.41 4.69
C SER A 157 20.56 -3.92 3.24
N ARG A 158 21.50 -3.01 2.96
CA ARG A 158 21.68 -2.36 1.64
C ARG A 158 21.82 -3.35 0.49
N ASP A 159 22.62 -4.40 0.66
CA ASP A 159 22.92 -5.37 -0.40
C ASP A 159 21.73 -6.27 -0.71
N ILE A 160 21.04 -6.74 0.33
CA ILE A 160 19.85 -7.57 0.22
C ILE A 160 18.74 -6.77 -0.46
N ARG A 161 18.53 -5.53 -0.01
CA ARG A 161 17.50 -4.63 -0.55
C ARG A 161 17.78 -4.26 -2.01
N ALA A 162 19.03 -3.93 -2.36
CA ALA A 162 19.43 -3.65 -3.74
C ALA A 162 19.18 -4.83 -4.68
N LYS A 163 19.47 -6.07 -4.24
CA LYS A 163 19.20 -7.30 -5.02
C LYS A 163 17.71 -7.61 -5.15
N SER A 164 16.92 -7.30 -4.14
CA SER A 164 15.47 -7.54 -4.11
C SER A 164 14.64 -6.55 -4.96
N ALA A 165 15.26 -5.48 -5.44
CA ALA A 165 14.58 -4.39 -6.16
C ALA A 165 14.11 -4.80 -7.57
N SER A 166 12.89 -5.34 -7.65
CA SER A 166 12.29 -5.83 -8.89
C SER A 166 11.86 -4.71 -9.86
N THR A 167 11.48 -3.54 -9.35
CA THR A 167 10.98 -2.41 -10.17
C THR A 167 12.05 -1.34 -10.38
N ARG A 168 11.99 -0.61 -11.50
CA ARG A 168 12.87 0.55 -11.75
C ARG A 168 12.74 1.60 -10.65
N ARG A 169 11.55 1.76 -10.09
CA ARG A 169 11.27 2.74 -9.05
C ARG A 169 11.86 2.34 -7.70
N LYS A 170 11.78 1.06 -7.32
CA LYS A 170 12.50 0.54 -6.14
C LYS A 170 14.00 0.70 -6.28
N ARG A 171 14.57 0.35 -7.45
CA ARG A 171 16.01 0.58 -7.70
C ARG A 171 16.39 2.04 -7.49
N ARG A 172 15.59 2.97 -8.03
CA ARG A 172 15.80 4.42 -7.83
C ARG A 172 15.71 4.84 -6.37
N PHE A 173 14.77 4.29 -5.60
CA PHE A 173 14.68 4.52 -4.15
C PHE A 173 15.98 4.12 -3.45
N HIS A 174 16.47 2.90 -3.67
CA HIS A 174 17.70 2.42 -3.04
C HIS A 174 18.93 3.22 -3.49
N GLU A 175 19.02 3.62 -4.77
CA GLU A 175 20.09 4.51 -5.26
C GLU A 175 20.13 5.86 -4.52
N ILE A 176 18.96 6.45 -4.25
CA ILE A 176 18.87 7.74 -3.55
C ILE A 176 19.33 7.57 -2.10
N VAL A 177 18.80 6.57 -1.40
CA VAL A 177 19.12 6.33 0.01
C VAL A 177 20.60 5.93 0.19
N ASP A 178 21.12 5.04 -0.66
CA ASP A 178 22.53 4.63 -0.63
C ASP A 178 23.45 5.82 -0.96
N GLY A 179 23.04 6.67 -1.90
CA GLY A 179 23.74 7.91 -2.20
C GLY A 179 23.81 8.89 -1.03
N GLU A 180 22.76 9.01 -0.21
CA GLU A 180 22.81 9.83 1.02
C GLU A 180 23.65 9.14 2.12
N TYR A 181 23.56 7.82 2.27
CA TYR A 181 24.39 7.05 3.21
C TYR A 181 25.89 7.25 2.95
N LEU A 182 26.32 7.13 1.69
CA LEU A 182 27.73 7.26 1.29
C LEU A 182 28.28 8.69 1.44
N ARG A 183 27.41 9.70 1.53
CA ARG A 183 27.79 11.10 1.75
C ARG A 183 27.96 11.44 3.23
N LEU A 184 27.47 10.59 4.13
CA LEU A 184 27.60 10.85 5.55
C LEU A 184 29.06 10.64 5.98
N PRO A 185 29.58 11.49 6.88
CA PRO A 185 30.88 11.24 7.48
C PRO A 185 30.89 9.88 8.19
N PRO A 186 32.06 9.23 8.32
CA PRO A 186 32.19 8.00 9.10
C PRO A 186 31.62 8.23 10.50
N PRO A 187 31.03 7.19 11.13
CA PRO A 187 30.43 7.33 12.44
C PRO A 187 31.47 7.94 13.38
N THR A 188 31.17 9.13 13.90
CA THR A 188 31.95 9.69 15.00
C THR A 188 31.72 8.76 16.17
N SER A 189 32.72 7.95 16.50
CA SER A 189 32.72 7.19 17.75
C SER A 189 32.35 8.16 18.86
N ALA A 190 31.26 7.88 19.57
CA ALA A 190 30.92 8.63 20.77
C ALA A 190 32.18 8.69 21.66
N PRO A 191 32.45 9.83 22.33
CA PRO A 191 33.55 9.90 23.28
C PRO A 191 33.35 8.77 24.30
N THR A 192 34.35 7.88 24.40
CA THR A 192 34.44 6.88 25.45
C THR A 192 34.06 7.56 26.77
N PRO A 193 33.09 7.06 27.54
CA PRO A 193 32.89 7.58 28.90
C PRO A 193 34.25 7.44 29.59
N GLY A 194 34.84 8.59 29.94
CA GLY A 194 36.13 8.62 30.63
C GLY A 194 36.07 7.69 31.84
N PRO A 195 37.18 7.01 32.19
CA PRO A 195 37.17 6.01 33.25
C PRO A 195 36.53 6.59 34.50
N SER A 196 35.43 5.96 34.95
CA SER A 196 34.79 6.29 36.21
C SER A 196 35.85 6.34 37.32
N PRO A 197 35.88 7.38 38.16
CA PRO A 197 36.86 7.44 39.25
C PRO A 197 36.69 6.21 40.15
N PRO A 198 37.79 5.59 40.60
CA PRO A 198 37.73 4.37 41.39
C PRO A 198 36.92 4.60 42.68
N PRO A 199 36.10 3.63 43.11
CA PRO A 199 35.38 3.72 44.36
C PRO A 199 36.39 3.58 45.51
N GLY A 200 36.82 4.68 46.13
CA GLY A 200 37.72 4.55 47.28
C GLY A 200 38.42 5.76 47.89
N SER A 201 38.21 7.01 47.45
CA SER A 201 38.78 8.15 48.18
C SER A 201 37.80 8.69 49.21
N ASN A 202 37.75 8.05 50.38
CA ASN A 202 37.22 8.69 51.59
C ASN A 202 38.06 9.93 51.92
N PRO A 203 37.46 11.09 52.23
CA PRO A 203 38.20 12.24 52.74
C PRO A 203 38.74 11.93 54.16
N PRO A 204 39.93 12.46 54.52
CA PRO A 204 40.44 12.32 55.88
C PRO A 204 39.51 13.06 56.85
N SER A 205 39.04 12.33 57.86
CA SER A 205 38.34 12.86 59.03
C SER A 205 39.30 13.75 59.82
N GLY A 206 39.23 15.07 59.59
CA GLY A 206 39.86 16.07 60.42
C GLY A 206 38.96 16.37 61.61
N ALA A 207 39.27 15.75 62.76
CA ALA A 207 38.67 16.11 64.04
C ALA A 207 39.26 17.46 64.51
N GLY A 208 38.36 18.40 64.82
CA GLY A 208 38.60 19.50 65.76
C GLY A 208 38.09 19.12 67.14
#